data_AF-A0A6V7HPQ1-F1
#
_entry.id   AF-A0A6V7HPQ1-F1
#
_cell.length_a   1.000
_cell.length_b   1.000
_cell.length_c   1.000
_cell.angle_alpha   90.00
_cell.angle_beta   90.00
_cell.angle_gamma   90.00
#
_symmetry.space_group_name_H-M   'P 1'
#
loop_
_entity.id
_entity.type
_entity.pdbx_description
1 polymer ?
#
loop_
_entity_poly.entity_id
_entity_poly.type
_entity_poly.pdbx_seq_one_letter_code
_entity_poly.pdbx_strand_id
1 'polypeptide(L)' 'DKMTHMVGSYPPKTEVQSYTTPAEDAPSGVIARGSYTVHSLFTDDDKNEHLKWEWSFHIKKDWNE' A
#
# COMPACT_ATOMS: atom_id res chain seq x y z
N ASP A 1 -6.10 -10.02 -2.19
CA ASP A 1 -4.88 -10.22 -1.38
C ASP A 1 -4.87 -9.19 -0.25
N LYS A 2 -4.27 -9.49 0.91
CA LYS A 2 -4.15 -8.55 2.02
C LYS A 2 -2.69 -8.53 2.48
N MET A 3 -2.04 -7.38 2.32
CA MET A 3 -0.70 -7.11 2.79
C MET A 3 -0.73 -6.17 3.99
N THR A 4 0.10 -6.46 4.99
CA THR A 4 0.28 -5.62 6.18
C THR A 4 1.76 -5.37 6.36
N HIS A 5 2.15 -4.10 6.48
CA HIS A 5 3.53 -3.68 6.72
C HIS A 5 3.64 -3.03 8.10
N MET A 6 4.45 -3.60 9.00
CA MET A 6 4.73 -2.96 10.29
C MET A 6 5.75 -1.85 10.11
N VAL A 7 5.27 -0.61 10.23
CA VAL A 7 6.12 0.60 10.14
C VAL A 7 6.92 0.84 11.44
N GLY A 8 6.47 0.31 12.57
CA GLY A 8 7.10 0.46 13.88
C GLY A 8 6.44 1.53 14.76
N SER A 9 7.04 1.80 15.92
CA SER A 9 6.55 2.78 16.90
C SER A 9 7.36 4.08 16.81
N TYR A 10 6.68 5.21 16.61
CA TYR A 10 7.33 6.52 16.46
C TYR A 10 6.82 7.50 17.52
N PRO A 11 7.72 8.21 18.23
CA PRO A 11 7.31 9.26 19.16
C PRO A 11 6.83 10.52 18.40
N PRO A 12 6.07 11.41 19.06
CA PRO A 12 5.69 12.70 18.48
C PRO A 12 6.91 13.51 18.06
N LYS A 13 6.90 14.01 16.82
CA LYS A 13 7.92 14.89 16.27
C LYS A 13 7.31 15.91 15.31
N THR A 14 7.96 17.05 15.14
CA THR A 14 7.54 18.12 14.22
C THR A 14 7.83 17.79 12.76
N GLU A 15 8.89 17.02 12.51
CA GLU A 15 9.30 16.60 11.17
C GLU A 15 8.49 15.39 10.70
N VAL A 16 8.25 15.28 9.39
CA VAL A 16 7.50 14.16 8.82
C VAL A 16 8.26 12.85 8.99
N GLN A 17 7.55 11.75 9.30
CA GLN A 17 8.13 10.41 9.29
C GLN A 17 8.03 9.80 7.89
N SER A 18 9.14 9.25 7.39
CA SER A 18 9.20 8.50 6.15
C SER A 18 9.53 7.04 6.44
N TYR A 19 8.90 6.13 5.71
CA TYR A 19 9.14 4.70 5.75
C TYR A 19 9.04 4.16 4.32
N THR A 20 10.01 3.33 3.93
CA THR A 20 10.05 2.68 2.63
C THR A 20 9.74 1.20 2.83
N THR A 21 8.66 0.71 2.20
CA THR A 21 8.34 -0.72 2.21
C THR A 21 9.44 -1.51 1.48
N PRO A 22 9.63 -2.80 1.79
CA PRO A 22 10.45 -3.68 0.97
C PRO A 22 10.00 -3.66 -0.50
N ALA A 23 10.90 -3.99 -1.41
CA ALA A 23 10.54 -4.13 -2.82
C ALA A 23 9.51 -5.26 -2.99
N GLU A 24 8.43 -4.97 -3.72
CA GLU A 24 7.40 -5.94 -4.07
C GLU A 24 7.27 -6.01 -5.60
N ASP A 25 7.15 -7.22 -6.13
CA ASP A 25 6.96 -7.44 -7.55
C ASP A 25 5.47 -7.43 -7.90
N ALA A 26 5.08 -6.62 -8.89
CA ALA A 26 3.72 -6.64 -9.40
C ALA A 26 3.41 -7.99 -10.06
N PRO A 27 2.19 -8.55 -9.87
CA PRO A 27 1.84 -9.82 -10.48
C PRO A 27 1.83 -9.68 -12.01
N SER A 28 2.34 -10.69 -12.70
CA SER A 28 2.54 -10.68 -14.15
C SER A 28 1.80 -11.82 -14.85
N GLY A 29 1.68 -11.73 -16.17
CA GLY A 29 0.94 -12.68 -17.00
C GLY A 29 -0.46 -12.19 -17.39
N VAL A 30 -1.07 -12.86 -18.37
CA VAL A 30 -2.35 -12.41 -18.97
C VAL A 30 -3.49 -12.38 -17.96
N ILE A 31 -3.49 -13.32 -17.01
CA ILE A 31 -4.54 -13.48 -15.98
C ILE A 31 -4.45 -12.38 -14.90
N ALA A 32 -3.25 -11.86 -14.64
CA ALA A 32 -3.01 -10.82 -13.64
C ALA A 32 -3.10 -9.39 -14.20
N ARG A 33 -3.50 -9.22 -15.46
CA ARG A 33 -3.74 -7.89 -16.04
C ARG A 33 -5.19 -7.49 -15.80
N GLY A 34 -5.39 -6.23 -15.47
CA GLY A 34 -6.73 -5.70 -15.20
C GLY A 34 -6.71 -4.54 -14.21
N SER A 35 -7.90 -4.12 -13.82
CA SER A 35 -8.13 -3.07 -12.82
C SER A 35 -8.13 -3.69 -11.41
N TYR A 36 -7.36 -3.09 -10.51
CA TYR A 36 -7.24 -3.47 -9.12
C TYR A 36 -7.71 -2.31 -8.26
N THR A 37 -8.57 -2.58 -7.28
CA THR A 37 -8.95 -1.61 -6.26
C THR A 37 -8.37 -2.04 -4.92
N VAL A 38 -7.63 -1.13 -4.29
CA VAL A 38 -6.93 -1.33 -3.02
C VAL A 38 -7.61 -0.50 -1.96
N HIS A 39 -7.91 -1.16 -0.85
CA HIS A 39 -8.40 -0.53 0.37
C HIS A 39 -7.24 -0.49 1.35
N SER A 40 -6.75 0.71 1.63
CA SER A 40 -5.63 0.93 2.55
C SER A 40 -6.16 1.42 3.90
N LEU A 41 -5.57 0.87 4.96
CA LEU A 41 -5.88 1.21 6.35
C LEU A 41 -4.58 1.41 7.11
N PHE A 42 -4.43 2.57 7.75
CA PHE A 42 -3.37 2.87 8.69
C PHE A 42 -3.91 2.72 10.11
N THR A 43 -3.33 1.79 10.87
CA THR A 43 -3.77 1.39 12.21
C THR A 43 -2.57 1.05 13.10
N ASP A 44 -2.77 1.04 14.41
CA ASP A 44 -1.81 0.60 15.43
C ASP A 44 -2.29 -0.68 16.16
N ASP A 45 -1.50 -1.15 17.12
CA ASP A 45 -1.80 -2.31 17.97
C ASP A 45 -3.01 -2.10 18.89
N ASP A 46 -3.38 -0.85 19.18
CA ASP A 46 -4.57 -0.46 19.94
C ASP A 46 -5.85 -0.46 19.08
N LYS A 47 -5.72 -0.75 17.78
CA LYS A 47 -6.80 -0.82 16.77
C LYS A 47 -7.42 0.54 16.45
N ASN A 48 -6.68 1.63 16.63
CA ASN A 48 -7.15 2.94 16.20
C ASN A 48 -7.05 3.07 14.67
N GLU A 49 -8.16 3.39 14.00
CA GLU A 49 -8.17 3.71 12.57
C GLU A 49 -7.68 5.17 12.36
N HIS A 50 -6.40 5.34 12.07
CA HIS A 50 -5.80 6.67 11.86
C HIS A 50 -6.14 7.25 10.48
N LEU A 51 -6.17 6.41 9.45
CA LEU A 51 -6.52 6.81 8.10
C LEU A 51 -7.01 5.60 7.30
N LYS A 52 -8.08 5.78 6.53
CA LYS A 52 -8.61 4.76 5.63
C LYS A 52 -8.92 5.38 4.28
N TRP A 53 -8.43 4.77 3.22
CA TRP A 53 -8.61 5.30 1.86
C TRP A 53 -8.67 4.17 0.83
N GLU A 54 -9.23 4.49 -0.32
CA GLU A 54 -9.31 3.60 -1.46
C GLU A 54 -8.58 4.22 -2.65
N TRP A 55 -7.90 3.38 -3.43
CA TRP A 55 -7.28 3.77 -4.68
C TRP A 55 -7.33 2.61 -5.67
N SER A 56 -7.29 2.92 -6.96
CA SER A 56 -7.32 1.91 -8.02
C SER A 56 -6.15 2.08 -8.96
N PHE A 57 -5.61 0.97 -9.44
CA PHE A 57 -4.53 0.94 -10.41
C PHE A 57 -4.78 -0.17 -11.45
N HIS A 58 -4.12 -0.09 -12.60
CA HIS A 58 -4.32 -1.05 -13.69
C HIS A 58 -3.02 -1.74 -14.02
N ILE A 59 -2.95 -3.08 -13.96
CA ILE A 59 -1.78 -3.82 -14.41
C ILE A 59 -1.89 -4.05 -15.91
N LYS A 60 -0.95 -3.47 -16.67
CA LYS A 60 -0.88 -3.56 -18.14
C LYS A 60 0.37 -4.32 -18.59
N LYS A 61 0.36 -4.77 -19.85
CA LYS A 61 1.53 -5.40 -20.47
C LYS A 61 2.67 -4.40 -20.68
N ASP A 62 2.31 -3.22 -21.18
CA ASP A 62 3.19 -2.12 -21.50
C ASP A 62 2.61 -0.85 -20.86
N TRP A 63 3.50 -0.04 -20.30
CA TRP A 63 3.17 1.21 -19.61
C TRP A 63 3.51 2.46 -20.42
N ASN A 64 4.11 2.27 -21.60
CA ASN A 64 4.22 3.31 -22.60
C ASN A 64 2.82 3.65 -23.09
N GLU A 65 2.53 4.94 -23.25
CA GLU A 65 1.41 5.41 -24.06
C GLU A 65 1.53 4.91 -25.50
#